data_AF-A0A8T5P858-F1
#
_entry.id   AF-A0A8T5P858-F1
#
_cell.length_a   1.000
_cell.length_b   1.000
_cell.length_c   1.000
_cell.angle_alpha   90.00
_cell.angle_beta   90.00
_cell.angle_gamma   90.00
#
_symmetry.space_group_name_H-M   'P 1'
#
loop_
_entity.id
_entity.type
_entity.pdbx_description
1 polymer ?
#
loop_
_entity_poly.entity_id
_entity_poly.type
_entity_poly.pdbx_seq_one_letter_code
_entity_poly.pdbx_strand_id
1 'polypeptide(L)'
;MDSRVKNMFADEKIKFGVLAEAFPGMKEYFEGTKPGRINRYDNGVMSIVINGQGKEKPSTFGYLPVGRFVFNVGGNRETMHFLHGEIDWGFGKNPTVRPKQYDILVIPAGEDLILNVKKPTLYVCDYLKQ
;
A
#
# COMPACT_ATOMS: atom_id res chain seq x y z
N MET A 1 -0.30 16.02 -4.25
CA MET A 1 -0.99 14.83 -4.79
C MET A 1 -1.82 15.26 -5.98
N ASP A 2 -1.77 14.52 -7.09
CA ASP A 2 -2.65 14.75 -8.25
C ASP A 2 -4.12 14.72 -7.79
N SER A 3 -4.89 15.75 -8.13
CA SER A 3 -6.29 15.90 -7.73
C SER A 3 -7.17 14.71 -8.18
N ARG A 4 -6.81 14.06 -9.29
CA ARG A 4 -7.47 12.85 -9.80
C ARG A 4 -7.32 11.70 -8.83
N VAL A 5 -6.12 11.52 -8.27
CA VAL A 5 -5.83 10.47 -7.28
C VAL A 5 -6.55 10.75 -5.96
N LYS A 6 -6.61 12.03 -5.52
CA LYS A 6 -7.32 12.42 -4.29
C LYS A 6 -8.80 12.03 -4.30
N ASN A 7 -9.48 12.28 -5.41
CA ASN A 7 -10.92 12.03 -5.53
C ASN A 7 -11.24 10.54 -5.75
N MET A 8 -10.32 9.76 -6.32
CA MET A 8 -10.51 8.33 -6.56
C MET A 8 -10.75 7.52 -5.29
N PHE A 9 -10.21 7.95 -4.14
CA PHE A 9 -10.44 7.30 -2.85
C PHE A 9 -11.74 7.71 -2.19
N ALA A 10 -12.10 9.01 -2.29
CA ALA A 10 -13.36 9.51 -1.74
C ALA A 10 -14.58 8.98 -2.52
N ASP A 11 -14.45 8.88 -3.85
CA ASP A 11 -15.53 8.45 -4.75
C ASP A 11 -15.48 6.94 -5.06
N GLU A 12 -14.49 6.23 -4.52
CA GLU A 12 -14.22 4.80 -4.73
C GLU A 12 -14.10 4.37 -6.22
N LYS A 13 -13.91 5.32 -7.14
CA LYS A 13 -13.77 5.06 -8.59
C LYS A 13 -12.31 4.88 -8.97
N ILE A 14 -11.71 3.80 -8.47
CA ILE A 14 -10.27 3.58 -8.64
C ILE A 14 -9.96 3.18 -10.09
N LYS A 15 -9.26 4.05 -10.81
CA LYS A 15 -8.82 3.86 -12.19
C LYS A 15 -7.32 3.57 -12.24
N PHE A 16 -6.94 2.30 -12.44
CA PHE A 16 -5.53 1.90 -12.48
C PHE A 16 -4.72 2.61 -13.58
N GLY A 17 -5.32 2.96 -14.71
CA GLY A 17 -4.65 3.80 -15.72
C GLY A 17 -4.18 5.16 -15.18
N VAL A 18 -4.97 5.81 -14.31
CA VAL A 18 -4.57 7.07 -13.65
C VAL A 18 -3.45 6.84 -12.63
N LEU A 19 -3.46 5.68 -11.95
CA LEU A 19 -2.37 5.31 -11.03
C LEU A 19 -1.06 5.02 -11.79
N ALA A 20 -1.14 4.36 -12.95
CA ALA A 20 0.00 4.12 -13.84
C ALA A 20 0.65 5.42 -14.33
N GLU A 21 -0.16 6.44 -14.65
CA GLU A 21 0.33 7.78 -15.00
C GLU A 21 0.93 8.53 -13.80
N ALA A 22 0.28 8.46 -12.63
CA ALA A 22 0.71 9.18 -11.43
C ALA A 22 1.95 8.56 -10.78
N PHE A 23 2.16 7.25 -10.96
CA PHE A 23 3.25 6.48 -10.37
C PHE A 23 4.01 5.68 -11.44
N PRO A 24 4.71 6.35 -12.38
CA PRO A 24 5.36 5.69 -13.50
C PRO A 24 6.44 4.67 -13.09
N GLY A 25 7.06 4.86 -11.92
CA GLY A 25 8.03 3.90 -11.36
C GLY A 25 7.43 2.56 -10.92
N MET A 26 6.09 2.44 -10.93
CA MET A 26 5.34 1.27 -10.49
C MET A 26 4.30 0.85 -11.53
N LYS A 27 4.52 1.26 -12.79
CA LYS A 27 3.59 1.07 -13.90
C LYS A 27 3.20 -0.40 -14.10
N GLU A 28 4.13 -1.32 -13.89
CA GLU A 28 3.93 -2.78 -13.96
C GLU A 28 2.79 -3.31 -13.08
N TYR A 29 2.46 -2.64 -11.97
CA TYR A 29 1.35 -3.02 -11.10
C TYR A 29 -0.01 -2.57 -11.64
N PHE A 30 -0.07 -1.51 -12.44
CA PHE A 30 -1.30 -0.83 -12.80
C PHE A 30 -1.63 -0.87 -14.30
N GLU A 31 -0.62 -0.96 -15.16
CA GLU A 31 -0.81 -1.01 -16.60
C GLU A 31 -1.30 -2.38 -17.05
N GLY A 32 -2.39 -2.41 -17.82
CA GLY A 32 -2.99 -3.65 -18.30
C GLY A 32 -3.69 -4.48 -17.23
N THR A 33 -3.62 -4.09 -15.96
CA THR A 33 -4.30 -4.76 -14.84
C THR A 33 -5.67 -4.14 -14.57
N LYS A 34 -6.54 -4.91 -13.91
CA LYS A 34 -7.86 -4.43 -13.47
C LYS A 34 -7.93 -4.44 -11.94
N PRO A 35 -8.58 -3.43 -11.32
CA PRO A 35 -8.84 -3.49 -9.90
C PRO A 35 -9.70 -4.72 -9.58
N GLY A 36 -9.25 -5.48 -8.60
CA GLY A 36 -9.94 -6.64 -8.07
C GLY A 36 -10.87 -6.29 -6.91
N ARG A 37 -10.96 -7.22 -5.95
CA ARG A 37 -11.77 -7.04 -4.75
C ARG A 37 -11.24 -5.87 -3.92
N ILE A 38 -12.14 -5.01 -3.45
CA ILE A 38 -11.86 -3.96 -2.47
C ILE A 38 -12.09 -4.55 -1.07
N ASN A 39 -11.07 -4.50 -0.21
CA ASN A 39 -11.16 -4.83 1.20
C ASN A 39 -11.23 -3.54 2.01
N ARG A 40 -12.16 -3.46 2.96
CA ARG A 40 -12.30 -2.34 3.90
C ARG A 40 -12.10 -2.85 5.31
N TYR A 41 -11.41 -2.06 6.11
CA TYR A 41 -11.16 -2.35 7.52
C TYR A 41 -11.83 -1.27 8.37
N ASP A 42 -12.25 -1.62 9.59
CA ASP A 42 -13.02 -0.73 10.47
C ASP A 42 -12.27 0.55 10.86
N ASN A 43 -10.94 0.54 10.76
CA ASN A 43 -10.07 1.68 11.00
C ASN A 43 -9.91 2.62 9.78
N GLY A 44 -10.71 2.43 8.73
CA GLY A 44 -10.70 3.26 7.51
C GLY A 44 -9.60 2.92 6.51
N VAL A 45 -8.76 1.92 6.79
CA VAL A 45 -7.83 1.39 5.79
C VAL A 45 -8.63 0.72 4.68
N MET A 46 -8.14 0.88 3.45
CA MET A 46 -8.71 0.25 2.28
C MET A 46 -7.59 -0.37 1.44
N SER A 47 -7.82 -1.57 0.91
CA SER A 47 -6.91 -2.20 -0.04
C SER A 47 -7.68 -2.78 -1.22
N ILE A 48 -7.01 -2.87 -2.37
CA ILE A 48 -7.60 -3.35 -3.62
C ILE A 48 -6.67 -4.41 -4.17
N VAL A 49 -7.20 -5.60 -4.42
CA VAL A 49 -6.42 -6.67 -5.05
C VAL A 49 -6.03 -6.25 -6.46
N ILE A 50 -4.77 -6.41 -6.82
CA ILE A 50 -4.28 -6.19 -8.17
C ILE A 50 -4.38 -7.52 -8.92
N ASN A 51 -5.41 -7.66 -9.76
CA ASN A 51 -5.60 -8.85 -10.58
C ASN A 51 -4.83 -8.67 -11.89
N GLY A 52 -3.80 -9.47 -12.16
CA GLY A 52 -3.21 -9.49 -13.51
C GLY A 52 -1.75 -9.85 -13.67
N GLN A 53 -0.97 -10.12 -12.63
CA GLN A 53 0.39 -10.63 -12.82
C GLN A 53 0.38 -12.16 -12.81
N GLY A 54 0.73 -12.75 -13.96
CA GLY A 54 0.75 -14.20 -14.15
C GLY A 54 1.69 -14.88 -13.15
N LYS A 55 1.20 -15.92 -12.49
CA LYS A 55 1.91 -16.91 -11.65
C LYS A 55 2.73 -16.42 -10.43
N GLU A 56 3.04 -15.14 -10.26
CA GLU A 56 3.80 -14.66 -9.11
C GLU A 56 3.06 -13.56 -8.33
N LYS A 57 2.75 -13.90 -7.06
CA LYS A 57 2.36 -13.07 -5.91
C LYS A 57 1.03 -12.31 -6.02
N PRO A 58 0.07 -12.55 -5.09
CA PRO A 58 -1.02 -11.61 -4.91
C PRO A 58 -0.42 -10.28 -4.42
N SER A 59 -0.80 -9.17 -5.06
CA SER A 59 -0.44 -7.82 -4.63
C SER A 59 -1.70 -7.03 -4.33
N THR A 60 -1.59 -6.06 -3.41
CA THR A 60 -2.67 -5.12 -3.12
C THR A 60 -2.19 -3.70 -3.25
N PHE A 61 -3.03 -2.83 -3.80
CA PHE A 61 -2.86 -1.39 -3.73
C PHE A 61 -3.66 -0.87 -2.54
N GLY A 62 -3.00 -0.15 -1.63
CA GLY A 62 -3.57 0.24 -0.36
C GLY A 62 -3.60 1.75 -0.11
N TYR A 63 -4.54 2.14 0.73
CA TYR A 63 -4.74 3.48 1.27
C TYR A 63 -4.79 3.44 2.79
N LEU A 64 -3.96 4.26 3.42
CA LEU A 64 -3.98 4.52 4.85
C LEU A 64 -4.49 5.94 5.11
N PRO A 65 -5.57 6.13 5.88
CA PRO A 65 -5.95 7.44 6.35
C PRO A 65 -4.96 7.96 7.42
N VAL A 66 -5.08 9.24 7.77
CA VAL A 66 -4.31 9.83 8.88
C VAL A 66 -4.68 9.13 10.18
N GLY A 67 -3.67 8.69 10.93
CA GLY A 67 -3.89 7.93 12.16
C GLY A 67 -2.68 7.09 12.55
N ARG A 68 -2.83 6.36 13.66
CA ARG A 68 -1.87 5.37 14.13
C ARG A 68 -2.46 3.98 13.95
N PHE A 69 -1.70 3.09 13.32
CA PHE A 69 -2.09 1.72 13.05
C PHE A 69 -1.05 0.75 13.58
N VAL A 70 -1.51 -0.39 14.07
CA VAL A 70 -0.68 -1.53 14.43
C VAL A 70 -1.23 -2.73 13.67
N PHE A 71 -0.40 -3.32 12.82
CA PHE A 71 -0.75 -4.51 12.06
C PHE A 71 0.07 -5.68 12.59
N ASN A 72 -0.62 -6.74 13.00
CA ASN A 72 0.04 -8.00 13.29
C ASN A 72 0.33 -8.70 11.96
N VAL A 73 1.61 -8.79 11.61
CA VAL A 73 2.04 -9.39 10.35
C VAL A 73 2.10 -10.89 10.57
N GLY A 74 1.35 -11.64 9.77
CA GLY A 74 1.27 -13.10 9.89
C GLY A 74 2.59 -13.82 9.55
N GLY A 75 2.50 -15.11 9.28
CA GLY A 75 3.68 -15.97 9.02
C GLY A 75 4.39 -15.73 7.68
N ASN A 76 3.87 -14.87 6.81
CA ASN A 76 4.50 -14.55 5.53
C ASN A 76 5.27 -13.23 5.62
N ARG A 77 6.40 -13.17 4.92
CA ARG A 77 7.11 -11.91 4.71
C ARG A 77 6.36 -11.08 3.68
N GLU A 78 6.28 -9.79 3.90
CA GLU A 78 5.60 -8.86 3.00
C GLU A 78 6.55 -7.73 2.59
N THR A 79 6.32 -7.13 1.42
CA THR A 79 7.03 -5.94 0.97
C THR A 79 6.05 -4.83 0.65
N MET A 80 6.30 -3.65 1.19
CA MET A 80 5.50 -2.45 0.98
C MET A 80 6.29 -1.47 0.13
N HIS A 81 5.80 -1.23 -1.07
CA HIS A 81 6.30 -0.20 -1.96
C HIS A 81 5.55 1.10 -1.67
N PHE A 82 6.25 2.08 -1.12
CA PHE A 82 5.65 3.35 -0.76
C PHE A 82 5.45 4.23 -2.00
N LEU A 83 4.22 4.68 -2.25
CA LEU A 83 3.92 5.47 -3.45
C LEU A 83 3.79 6.96 -3.13
N HIS A 84 3.08 7.29 -2.05
CA HIS A 84 2.79 8.67 -1.70
C HIS A 84 2.35 8.79 -0.25
N GLY A 85 2.53 9.98 0.34
CA GLY A 85 2.00 10.31 1.66
C GLY A 85 3.07 10.83 2.61
N GLU A 86 2.76 10.79 3.90
CA GLU A 86 3.73 11.06 4.96
C GLU A 86 3.43 10.10 6.10
N ILE A 87 4.34 9.15 6.31
CA ILE A 87 4.20 8.05 7.26
C ILE A 87 5.53 7.86 7.99
N ASP A 88 5.46 7.64 9.30
CA ASP A 88 6.58 7.10 10.05
C ASP A 88 6.30 5.61 10.29
N TRP A 89 7.25 4.77 9.89
CA TRP A 89 7.14 3.32 9.79
C TRP A 89 8.11 2.64 10.75
N GLY A 90 7.70 1.65 11.52
CA GLY A 90 8.63 0.89 12.37
C GLY A 90 8.07 -0.43 12.89
N PHE A 91 8.89 -1.15 13.65
CA PHE A 91 8.53 -2.45 14.25
C PHE A 91 8.75 -2.39 15.77
N GLY A 92 7.77 -2.83 16.55
CA GLY A 92 7.89 -2.90 18.02
C GLY A 92 8.37 -1.59 18.66
N LYS A 93 9.51 -1.62 19.36
CA LYS A 93 10.13 -0.43 19.99
C LYS A 93 11.24 0.21 19.15
N ASN A 94 11.46 -0.26 17.92
CA ASN A 94 12.54 0.25 17.08
C ASN A 94 12.24 1.68 16.59
N PRO A 95 13.29 2.48 16.30
CA PRO A 95 13.13 3.78 15.68
C PRO A 95 12.33 3.67 14.38
N THR A 96 11.39 4.60 14.18
CA THR A 96 10.61 4.65 12.95
C THR A 96 11.41 5.33 11.83
N VAL A 97 11.34 4.79 10.61
CA VAL A 97 11.86 5.41 9.39
C VAL A 97 10.74 6.13 8.64
N ARG A 98 11.09 7.20 7.92
CA ARG A 98 10.15 7.87 7.00
C ARG A 98 10.52 7.51 5.57
N PRO A 99 9.76 6.63 4.89
CA PRO A 99 10.03 6.27 3.51
C PRO A 99 9.83 7.47 2.57
N LYS A 100 10.63 7.49 1.50
CA LYS A 100 10.44 8.33 0.33
C LYS A 100 9.68 7.56 -0.74
N GLN A 101 9.07 8.29 -1.67
CA GLN A 101 8.37 7.71 -2.81
C GLN A 101 9.27 6.70 -3.54
N TYR A 102 8.72 5.52 -3.80
CA TYR A 102 9.34 4.31 -4.35
C TYR A 102 10.30 3.55 -3.44
N ASP A 103 10.44 3.94 -2.17
CA ASP A 103 11.14 3.09 -1.21
C ASP A 103 10.37 1.77 -1.00
N ILE A 104 11.13 0.69 -0.89
CA ILE A 104 10.62 -0.65 -0.58
C ILE A 104 10.92 -0.96 0.88
N LEU A 105 9.87 -1.18 1.66
CA LEU A 105 9.95 -1.53 3.06
C LEU A 105 9.68 -3.02 3.21
N VAL A 106 10.62 -3.72 3.83
CA VAL A 106 10.45 -5.14 4.16
C VAL A 106 9.72 -5.25 5.48
N ILE A 107 8.63 -6.01 5.50
CA ILE A 107 7.91 -6.39 6.71
C ILE A 107 8.36 -7.81 7.10
N PRO A 108 9.08 -7.99 8.23
CA PRO A 108 9.38 -9.31 8.76
C PRO A 108 8.11 -10.04 9.19
N ALA A 109 8.10 -11.35 9.05
CA ALA A 109 6.99 -12.19 9.54
C ALA A 109 6.97 -12.20 11.07
N GLY A 110 5.77 -12.20 11.66
CA GLY A 110 5.57 -12.29 13.12
C GLY A 110 5.90 -11.03 13.92
N GLU A 111 6.17 -9.90 13.26
CA GLU A 111 6.39 -8.61 13.90
C GLU A 111 5.12 -7.75 13.90
N ASP A 112 4.98 -6.90 14.92
CA ASP A 112 3.96 -5.87 14.93
C ASP A 112 4.48 -4.64 14.16
N LEU A 113 3.89 -4.42 12.99
CA LEU A 113 4.15 -3.25 12.17
C LEU A 113 3.41 -2.04 12.74
N ILE A 114 4.15 -0.98 13.06
CA ILE A 114 3.61 0.27 13.60
C ILE A 114 3.72 1.36 12.55
N LEU A 115 2.57 1.95 12.22
CA LEU A 115 2.44 3.01 11.23
C LEU A 115 1.86 4.27 11.88
N ASN A 116 2.58 5.39 11.78
CA ASN A 116 2.07 6.71 12.17
C ASN A 116 1.90 7.56 10.91
N VAL A 117 0.68 7.64 10.41
CA VAL A 117 0.32 8.30 9.15
C VAL A 117 -0.06 9.76 9.43
N LYS A 118 0.76 10.69 8.94
CA LYS A 118 0.58 12.14 9.08
C LYS A 118 -0.17 12.75 7.91
N LYS A 119 -0.05 12.14 6.73
CA LYS A 119 -0.84 12.45 5.53
C LYS A 119 -1.30 11.15 4.88
N PRO A 120 -2.50 11.13 4.28
CA PRO A 120 -3.02 9.93 3.63
C PRO A 120 -1.96 9.28 2.74
N THR A 121 -1.75 7.99 2.96
CA THR A 121 -0.61 7.26 2.39
C THR A 121 -1.09 6.18 1.44
N LEU A 122 -0.40 6.08 0.30
CA LEU A 122 -0.63 5.10 -0.76
C LEU A 122 0.55 4.15 -0.85
N TYR A 123 0.26 2.87 -1.05
CA TYR A 123 1.28 1.84 -1.14
C TYR A 123 0.85 0.68 -2.05
N VAL A 124 1.82 -0.12 -2.47
CA VAL A 124 1.59 -1.49 -2.98
C VAL A 124 2.18 -2.48 -1.99
N CYS A 125 1.44 -3.53 -1.64
CA CYS A 125 1.93 -4.61 -0.80
C CYS A 125 1.99 -5.92 -1.59
N ASP A 126 3.15 -6.56 -1.60
CA ASP A 126 3.31 -7.93 -2.13
C ASP A 126 3.42 -8.93 -1.00
N TYR A 127 2.74 -10.07 -1.16
CA TYR A 127 2.91 -11.22 -0.28
C TYR A 127 4.00 -12.13 -0.84
N LEU A 128 5.13 -12.26 -0.12
CA LEU A 128 6.17 -13.22 -0.47
C LEU A 128 5.79 -14.58 0.14
N LYS A 129 5.47 -15.57 -0.71
CA LYS A 129 5.42 -16.97 -0.25
C LYS A 129 6.82 -17.38 0.20
N GLN A 130 6.88 -18.10 1.32
CA GLN A 130 8.09 -18.83 1.74
C GLN A 130 8.47 -19.88 0.70
#